data_AF-R8BJ71-F1
#
_entry.id   AF-R8BJ71-F1
#
_cell.length_a   1.000
_cell.length_b   1.000
_cell.length_c   1.000
_cell.angle_alpha   90.00
_cell.angle_beta   90.00
_cell.angle_gamma   90.00
#
_symmetry.space_group_name_H-M   'P 1'
#
loop_
_entity.id
_entity.type
_entity.pdbx_description
1 polymer ?
#
loop_
_entity_poly.entity_id
_entity_poly.type
_entity_poly.pdbx_seq_one_letter_code
_entity_poly.pdbx_strand_id
1 'polypeptide(L)'
;MKNQRDKLHQYQRRITVLTDRETDIAKQMLAKGDKKRALLALRRKKYQESLLAKTDAQLEQLEKLTSNVEFALIQKDVVFGLQQGTKVLKEIHQEMGGIEHVEKLMGETADAIAYQNEVSEMLGDRITNQDEEEVEEELAALAAEMAGPLPTVPDTELPEQQVEEEPQPSRVKQKERQAMLAS
;
A
#
# COMPACT_ATOMS: atom_id res chain seq x y z
N MET A 1 -10.21 30.19 9.71
CA MET A 1 -9.17 29.74 10.68
C MET A 1 -7.95 30.65 10.73
N LYS A 2 -7.28 30.98 9.60
CA LYS A 2 -6.08 31.84 9.59
C LYS A 2 -6.21 33.15 10.38
N ASN A 3 -7.27 33.93 10.15
CA ASN A 3 -7.49 35.19 10.87
C ASN A 3 -7.64 35.05 12.40
N GLN A 4 -8.19 33.93 12.89
CA GLN A 4 -8.31 33.68 14.34
C GLN A 4 -6.95 33.31 14.94
N ARG A 5 -6.20 32.44 14.26
CA ARG A 5 -4.83 32.08 14.66
C ARG A 5 -3.92 33.32 14.73
N ASP A 6 -3.98 34.18 13.70
CA ASP A 6 -3.15 35.39 13.64
C ASP A 6 -3.51 36.37 14.77
N LYS A 7 -4.80 36.51 15.11
CA LYS A 7 -5.25 37.31 16.27
C LYS A 7 -4.74 36.74 17.60
N LEU A 8 -4.76 35.42 17.79
CA LEU A 8 -4.24 34.78 19.00
C LEU A 8 -2.72 34.96 19.12
N HIS A 9 -1.96 34.85 18.03
CA HIS A 9 -0.52 35.15 18.05
C HIS A 9 -0.21 36.63 18.35
N GLN A 10 -1.03 37.56 17.86
CA GLN A 10 -0.89 38.98 18.22
C GLN A 10 -1.18 39.20 19.71
N TYR A 11 -2.19 38.52 20.24
CA TYR A 11 -2.54 38.58 21.66
C TYR A 11 -1.45 37.98 22.55
N GLN A 12 -0.92 36.81 22.19
CA GLN A 12 0.20 36.14 22.85
C GLN A 12 1.41 37.09 22.95
N ARG A 13 1.85 37.68 21.83
CA ARG A 13 2.93 38.67 21.80
C ARG A 13 2.68 39.86 22.72
N ARG A 14 1.45 40.37 22.73
CA ARG A 14 1.07 41.50 23.58
C ARG A 14 1.15 41.14 25.07
N ILE A 15 0.70 39.95 25.46
CA ILE A 15 0.77 39.48 26.85
C ILE A 15 2.21 39.25 27.29
N THR A 16 3.06 38.67 26.45
CA THR A 16 4.49 38.48 26.79
C THR A 16 5.15 39.81 27.16
N VAL A 17 4.97 40.85 26.33
CA VAL A 17 5.51 42.19 26.60
C VAL A 17 4.96 42.79 27.92
N LEU A 18 3.69 42.55 28.24
CA LEU A 18 3.10 43.02 29.50
C LEU A 18 3.68 42.26 30.71
N THR A 19 3.88 40.95 30.56
CA THR A 19 4.44 40.07 31.60
C THR A 19 5.88 40.47 31.93
N ASP A 20 6.69 40.81 30.92
CA ASP A 20 8.05 41.32 31.08
C ASP A 20 8.05 42.66 31.82
N ARG A 21 7.18 43.60 31.42
CA ARG A 21 7.02 44.90 32.11
C ARG A 21 6.64 44.73 33.58
N GLU A 22 5.71 43.84 33.89
CA GLU A 22 5.31 43.58 35.28
C GLU A 22 6.44 42.96 36.11
N THR A 23 7.31 42.18 35.47
CA THR A 23 8.52 41.63 36.09
C THR A 23 9.50 42.75 36.45
N ASP A 24 9.71 43.71 35.55
CA ASP A 24 10.59 44.85 35.80
C ASP A 24 10.02 45.80 36.86
N ILE A 25 8.71 46.06 36.84
CA ILE A 25 8.03 46.83 37.89
C ILE A 25 8.19 46.15 39.24
N ALA A 26 8.03 44.82 39.31
CA ALA A 26 8.22 44.07 40.54
C ALA A 26 9.66 44.20 41.08
N LYS A 27 10.68 44.09 40.21
CA LYS A 27 12.09 44.30 40.58
C LYS A 27 12.35 45.70 41.11
N GLN A 28 11.81 46.73 40.43
CA GLN A 28 11.97 48.13 40.86
C GLN A 28 11.30 48.41 42.22
N MET A 29 10.13 47.86 42.47
CA MET A 29 9.42 48.04 43.74
C MET A 29 10.12 47.29 44.89
N LEU A 30 10.71 46.11 44.62
CA LEU A 30 11.54 45.41 45.59
C LEU A 30 12.81 46.19 45.94
N ALA A 31 13.48 46.79 44.96
CA ALA A 31 14.65 47.63 45.18
C ALA A 31 14.33 48.87 46.05
N LYS A 32 13.10 49.39 45.96
CA LYS A 32 12.59 50.49 46.78
C LYS A 32 12.06 50.06 48.15
N GLY A 33 12.07 48.77 48.46
CA GLY A 33 11.54 48.22 49.72
C GLY A 33 10.01 48.12 49.80
N ASP A 34 9.27 48.46 48.73
CA ASP A 34 7.80 48.39 48.71
C ASP A 34 7.30 46.98 48.32
N LYS A 35 7.30 46.10 49.31
CA LYS A 35 6.89 44.69 49.16
C LYS A 35 5.42 44.54 48.76
N LYS A 36 4.52 45.44 49.19
CA LYS A 36 3.09 45.35 48.87
C LYS A 36 2.83 45.58 47.38
N ARG A 37 3.47 46.59 46.79
CA ARG A 37 3.36 46.86 45.34
C ARG A 37 4.04 45.80 44.50
N ALA A 38 5.19 45.28 44.94
CA ALA A 38 5.86 44.16 44.27
C ALA A 38 4.97 42.90 44.21
N LEU A 39 4.31 42.55 45.31
CA LEU A 39 3.37 41.41 45.34
C LEU A 39 2.17 41.61 44.41
N LEU A 40 1.64 42.83 44.30
CA LEU A 40 0.55 43.14 43.37
C LEU A 40 0.99 42.95 41.91
N ALA A 41 2.18 43.43 41.54
CA ALA A 41 2.73 43.24 40.20
C ALA A 41 2.92 41.75 39.87
N LEU A 42 3.46 40.96 40.81
CA LEU A 42 3.63 39.51 40.63
C LEU A 42 2.29 38.76 40.51
N ARG A 43 1.24 39.19 41.21
CA ARG A 43 -0.11 38.61 41.05
C ARG A 43 -0.69 38.89 39.67
N ARG A 44 -0.51 40.10 39.14
CA ARG A 44 -0.93 40.43 37.77
C ARG A 44 -0.15 39.61 36.74
N LYS A 45 1.15 39.41 36.97
CA LYS A 45 2.02 38.61 36.11
C LYS A 45 1.50 37.17 36.03
N LYS A 46 1.22 36.58 37.20
CA LYS A 46 0.68 35.21 37.28
C LYS A 46 -0.67 35.06 36.58
N TYR A 47 -1.52 36.08 36.66
CA TYR A 47 -2.79 36.08 35.93
C TYR A 47 -2.58 36.13 34.40
N GLN A 48 -1.65 36.97 33.93
CA GLN A 48 -1.29 37.07 32.52
C GLN A 48 -0.67 35.78 31.98
N GLU A 49 0.21 35.13 32.74
CA GLU A 49 0.75 33.81 32.41
C GLU A 49 -0.36 32.76 32.29
N SER A 50 -1.38 32.80 33.16
CA SER A 50 -2.52 31.89 33.06
C SER A 50 -3.37 32.13 31.80
N LEU A 51 -3.47 33.39 31.34
CA LEU A 51 -4.13 33.72 30.08
C LEU A 51 -3.31 33.30 28.87
N LEU A 52 -1.99 33.41 28.95
CA LEU A 52 -1.06 32.94 27.92
C LEU A 52 -1.19 31.42 27.75
N ALA A 53 -1.15 30.66 28.85
CA ALA A 53 -1.34 29.21 28.81
C ALA A 53 -2.69 28.79 28.18
N LYS A 54 -3.77 29.52 28.47
CA LYS A 54 -5.07 29.29 27.82
C LYS A 54 -5.04 29.61 26.33
N THR A 55 -4.34 30.67 25.95
CA THR A 55 -4.19 31.08 24.54
C THR A 55 -3.41 30.03 23.75
N ASP A 56 -2.36 29.46 24.35
CA ASP A 56 -1.55 28.39 23.73
C ASP A 56 -2.39 27.12 23.53
N ALA A 57 -3.19 26.72 24.52
CA ALA A 57 -4.12 25.59 24.38
C ALA A 57 -5.16 25.81 23.26
N GLN A 58 -5.66 27.05 23.11
CA GLN A 58 -6.58 27.41 22.03
C GLN A 58 -5.89 27.37 20.65
N LEU A 59 -4.63 27.80 20.56
CA LEU A 59 -3.83 27.70 19.34
C LEU A 59 -3.63 26.24 18.92
N GLU A 60 -3.24 25.38 19.85
CA GLU A 60 -3.08 23.94 19.61
C GLU A 60 -4.40 23.32 19.11
N GLN A 61 -5.53 23.68 19.72
CA GLN A 61 -6.85 23.20 19.28
C GLN A 61 -7.19 23.67 17.85
N LEU A 62 -6.83 24.90 17.48
CA LEU A 62 -7.04 25.40 16.11
C LEU A 62 -6.15 24.69 15.10
N GLU A 63 -4.91 24.35 15.46
CA GLU A 63 -4.01 23.58 14.61
C GLU A 63 -4.56 22.17 14.36
N LYS A 64 -5.00 21.47 15.41
CA LYS A 64 -5.68 20.17 15.29
C LYS A 64 -6.92 20.26 14.39
N LEU A 65 -7.75 21.29 14.59
CA LEU A 65 -8.96 21.47 13.78
C LEU A 65 -8.62 21.76 12.31
N THR A 66 -7.55 22.51 12.04
CA THR A 66 -7.10 22.79 10.68
C THR A 66 -6.62 21.51 9.99
N SER A 67 -5.78 20.71 10.66
CA SER A 67 -5.32 19.42 10.16
C SER A 67 -6.47 18.44 9.89
N ASN A 68 -7.47 18.40 10.78
CA ASN A 68 -8.67 17.58 10.57
C ASN A 68 -9.46 18.02 9.33
N VAL A 69 -9.59 19.33 9.08
CA VAL A 69 -10.27 19.84 7.88
C VAL A 69 -9.47 19.51 6.62
N GLU A 70 -8.15 19.65 6.64
CA GLU A 70 -7.29 19.26 5.52
C GLU A 70 -7.40 17.77 5.20
N PHE A 71 -7.39 16.91 6.23
CA PHE A 71 -7.62 15.49 6.06
C PHE A 71 -9.00 15.18 5.49
N ALA A 72 -10.05 15.85 5.96
CA ALA A 72 -11.40 15.68 5.43
C ALA A 72 -11.51 16.10 3.95
N LEU A 73 -10.75 17.11 3.51
CA LEU A 73 -10.68 17.49 2.09
C LEU A 73 -10.02 16.38 1.26
N ILE A 74 -8.90 15.83 1.72
CA ILE A 74 -8.25 14.69 1.05
C ILE A 74 -9.21 13.49 1.00
N GLN A 75 -9.88 13.19 2.11
CA GLN A 75 -10.83 12.09 2.18
C GLN A 75 -11.98 12.25 1.19
N LYS A 76 -12.51 13.47 1.04
CA LYS A 76 -13.51 13.80 0.01
C LYS A 76 -12.99 13.48 -1.39
N ASP A 77 -11.76 13.91 -1.71
CA ASP A 77 -11.18 13.72 -3.03
C ASP A 77 -10.93 12.23 -3.33
N VAL A 78 -10.47 11.45 -2.33
CA VAL A 78 -10.34 9.99 -2.43
C VAL A 78 -11.69 9.34 -2.69
N VAL A 79 -12.72 9.70 -1.94
CA VAL A 79 -14.08 9.15 -2.14
C VAL A 79 -14.60 9.49 -3.53
N PHE A 80 -14.38 10.72 -4.00
CA PHE A 80 -14.78 11.14 -5.35
C PHE A 80 -14.02 10.37 -6.44
N GLY A 81 -12.71 10.15 -6.27
CA GLY A 81 -11.90 9.31 -7.15
C GLY A 81 -12.39 7.85 -7.20
N LEU A 82 -12.69 7.26 -6.05
CA LEU A 82 -13.26 5.90 -5.97
C LEU A 82 -14.64 5.82 -6.64
N GLN A 83 -15.49 6.84 -6.47
CA GLN A 83 -16.78 6.90 -7.14
C GLN A 83 -16.64 6.98 -8.66
N GLN A 84 -15.71 7.79 -9.18
CA GLN A 84 -15.43 7.85 -10.62
C GLN A 84 -14.87 6.54 -11.13
N GLY A 85 -13.87 5.95 -10.46
CA GLY A 85 -13.31 4.65 -10.85
C GLY A 85 -14.36 3.54 -10.84
N THR A 86 -15.27 3.55 -9.87
CA THR A 86 -16.40 2.60 -9.83
C THR A 86 -17.37 2.81 -11.00
N LYS A 87 -17.63 4.05 -11.42
CA LYS A 87 -18.47 4.32 -12.60
C LYS A 87 -17.82 3.80 -13.87
N VAL A 88 -16.54 4.12 -14.10
CA VAL A 88 -15.79 3.63 -15.26
C VAL A 88 -15.74 2.10 -15.26
N LEU A 89 -15.50 1.47 -14.10
CA LEU A 89 -15.49 0.01 -14.02
C LEU A 89 -16.86 -0.60 -14.34
N LYS A 90 -17.97 0.06 -13.94
CA LYS A 90 -19.33 -0.36 -14.32
C LYS A 90 -19.57 -0.22 -15.81
N GLU A 91 -19.10 0.86 -16.43
CA GLU A 91 -19.19 1.07 -17.88
C GLU A 91 -18.40 -0.01 -18.64
N ILE A 92 -17.15 -0.26 -18.25
CA ILE A 92 -16.33 -1.37 -18.81
C ILE A 92 -17.05 -2.71 -18.62
N HIS A 93 -17.61 -2.96 -17.44
CA HIS A 93 -18.31 -4.22 -17.17
C HIS A 93 -19.57 -4.36 -18.04
N GLN A 94 -20.28 -3.27 -18.33
CA GLN A 94 -21.41 -3.26 -19.26
C GLN A 94 -20.96 -3.47 -20.72
N GLU A 95 -19.90 -2.80 -21.16
CA GLU A 95 -19.35 -2.93 -22.52
C GLU A 95 -18.79 -4.34 -22.78
N MET A 96 -18.16 -4.96 -21.77
CA MET A 96 -17.70 -6.35 -21.84
C MET A 96 -18.85 -7.38 -21.71
N GLY A 97 -20.10 -6.92 -21.73
CA GLY A 97 -21.30 -7.77 -21.75
C GLY A 97 -21.68 -8.38 -20.40
N GLY A 98 -21.11 -7.88 -19.30
CA GLY A 98 -21.48 -8.23 -17.94
C GLY A 98 -21.35 -9.72 -17.61
N ILE A 99 -22.15 -10.17 -16.64
CA ILE A 99 -22.20 -11.58 -16.24
C ILE A 99 -22.73 -12.46 -17.39
N GLU A 100 -23.71 -11.97 -18.15
CA GLU A 100 -24.32 -12.72 -19.26
C GLU A 100 -23.31 -13.08 -20.36
N HIS A 101 -22.39 -12.18 -20.72
CA HIS A 101 -21.35 -12.49 -21.69
C HIS A 101 -20.31 -13.46 -21.14
N VAL A 102 -19.94 -13.34 -19.86
CA VAL A 102 -19.05 -14.32 -19.21
C VAL A 102 -19.70 -15.70 -19.15
N GLU A 103 -20.98 -15.79 -18.79
CA GLU A 103 -21.74 -17.04 -18.78
C GLU A 103 -21.86 -17.64 -20.19
N LYS A 104 -22.14 -16.80 -21.21
CA LYS A 104 -22.20 -17.23 -22.60
C LYS A 104 -20.85 -17.77 -23.09
N LEU A 105 -19.75 -17.08 -22.78
CA LEU A 105 -18.40 -17.48 -23.20
C LEU A 105 -17.97 -18.79 -22.53
N MET A 106 -18.33 -18.99 -21.26
CA MET A 106 -18.12 -20.27 -20.57
C MET A 106 -18.95 -21.39 -21.19
N GLY A 107 -20.20 -21.14 -21.57
CA GLY A 107 -21.05 -22.10 -22.28
C GLY A 107 -20.48 -22.47 -23.65
N GLU A 108 -20.14 -21.49 -24.48
CA GLU A 108 -19.52 -21.70 -25.79
C GLU A 108 -18.20 -22.48 -25.70
N THR A 109 -17.41 -22.24 -24.64
CA THR A 109 -16.17 -22.99 -24.39
C THR A 109 -16.44 -24.44 -23.99
N ALA A 110 -17.43 -24.67 -23.12
CA ALA A 110 -17.82 -26.01 -22.71
C ALA A 110 -18.36 -26.83 -23.90
N ASP A 111 -19.18 -26.23 -24.75
CA ASP A 111 -19.72 -26.85 -25.96
C ASP A 111 -18.60 -27.15 -26.97
N ALA A 112 -17.63 -26.25 -27.14
CA ALA A 112 -16.48 -26.49 -28.01
C ALA A 112 -15.59 -27.65 -27.52
N ILE A 113 -15.38 -27.76 -26.21
CA ILE A 113 -14.66 -28.90 -25.60
C ILE A 113 -15.45 -30.20 -25.80
N ALA A 114 -16.76 -30.18 -25.61
CA ALA A 114 -17.61 -31.35 -25.84
C ALA A 114 -17.55 -31.80 -27.31
N TYR A 115 -17.65 -30.86 -28.26
CA TYR A 115 -17.51 -31.15 -29.69
C TYR A 115 -16.11 -31.68 -30.05
N GLN A 116 -15.05 -31.12 -29.48
CA GLN A 116 -13.69 -31.62 -29.68
C GLN A 116 -13.56 -33.06 -29.18
N ASN A 117 -14.13 -33.37 -28.02
CA ASN A 117 -14.13 -34.73 -27.47
C ASN A 117 -14.94 -35.69 -28.33
N GLU A 118 -16.12 -35.29 -28.80
CA GLU A 118 -16.93 -36.08 -29.73
C GLU A 118 -16.19 -36.35 -31.05
N VAL A 119 -15.53 -35.33 -31.62
CA VAL A 119 -14.69 -35.51 -32.81
C VAL A 119 -13.53 -36.44 -32.52
N SER A 120 -12.89 -36.33 -31.35
CA SER A 120 -11.78 -37.20 -30.95
C SER A 120 -12.24 -38.65 -30.75
N GLU A 121 -13.42 -38.87 -30.16
CA GLU A 121 -14.03 -40.19 -29.99
C GLU A 121 -14.45 -40.79 -31.33
N MET A 122 -15.06 -40.01 -32.23
CA MET A 122 -15.39 -40.46 -33.59
C MET A 122 -14.15 -40.77 -34.43
N LEU A 123 -13.03 -40.06 -34.20
CA LEU A 123 -11.76 -40.37 -34.84
C LEU A 123 -11.19 -41.67 -34.27
N GLY A 124 -11.18 -41.83 -32.94
CA GLY A 124 -10.72 -43.05 -32.26
C GLY A 124 -11.54 -44.29 -32.64
N ASP A 125 -12.88 -44.18 -32.69
CA ASP A 125 -13.79 -45.28 -33.04
C ASP A 125 -13.72 -45.69 -34.53
N ARG A 126 -13.22 -44.80 -35.41
CA ARG A 126 -13.06 -45.07 -36.84
C ARG A 126 -11.69 -45.60 -37.23
N ILE A 127 -10.70 -45.47 -36.35
CA ILE A 127 -9.36 -46.00 -36.56
C ILE A 127 -9.42 -47.50 -36.23
N THR A 128 -9.01 -48.35 -37.16
CA THR A 128 -8.91 -49.78 -36.90
C THR A 128 -7.60 -50.09 -36.17
N ASN A 129 -7.53 -51.20 -35.43
CA ASN A 129 -6.28 -51.62 -34.76
C ASN A 129 -5.08 -51.72 -35.74
N GLN A 130 -5.37 -51.98 -37.03
CA GLN A 130 -4.35 -52.05 -38.07
C GLN A 130 -3.86 -50.66 -38.49
N ASP A 131 -4.75 -49.66 -38.52
CA ASP A 131 -4.38 -48.27 -38.74
C ASP A 131 -3.60 -47.70 -37.53
N GLU A 132 -3.89 -48.15 -36.30
CA GLU A 132 -3.11 -47.79 -35.10
C GLU A 132 -1.67 -48.33 -35.17
N GLU A 133 -1.48 -49.59 -35.59
CA GLU A 133 -0.14 -50.16 -35.80
C GLU A 133 0.65 -49.39 -36.86
N GLU A 134 0.03 -49.03 -38.00
CA GLU A 134 0.68 -48.24 -39.05
C GLU A 134 1.12 -46.85 -38.55
N VAL A 135 0.28 -46.18 -37.74
CA VAL A 135 0.58 -44.87 -37.15
C VAL A 135 1.69 -44.97 -36.08
N GLU A 136 1.69 -46.03 -35.27
CA GLU A 136 2.76 -46.30 -34.30
C GLU A 136 4.11 -46.56 -34.98
N GLU A 137 4.12 -47.30 -36.09
CA GLU A 137 5.30 -47.51 -36.91
C GLU A 137 5.82 -46.21 -37.54
N GLU A 138 4.95 -45.36 -38.08
CA GLU A 138 5.33 -44.03 -38.61
C GLU A 138 5.89 -43.12 -37.50
N LEU A 139 5.28 -43.13 -36.31
CA LEU A 139 5.77 -42.39 -35.15
C LEU A 139 7.16 -42.87 -34.73
N ALA A 140 7.38 -44.19 -34.71
CA ALA A 140 8.68 -44.78 -34.39
C ALA A 140 9.75 -44.42 -35.44
N ALA A 141 9.39 -44.40 -36.72
CA ALA A 141 10.27 -43.98 -37.80
C ALA A 141 10.66 -42.50 -37.69
N LEU A 142 9.70 -41.60 -37.42
CA LEU A 142 9.95 -40.18 -37.20
C LEU A 142 10.78 -39.93 -35.93
N ALA A 143 10.52 -40.67 -34.86
CA ALA A 143 11.31 -40.60 -33.64
C ALA A 143 12.75 -41.06 -33.87
N ALA A 144 12.98 -42.09 -34.68
CA ALA A 144 14.31 -42.57 -35.07
C ALA A 144 15.03 -41.59 -36.02
N GLU A 145 14.29 -40.91 -36.90
CA GLU A 145 14.83 -39.88 -37.80
C GLU A 145 15.22 -38.60 -37.03
N MET A 146 14.42 -38.20 -36.04
CA MET A 146 14.75 -37.10 -35.13
C MET A 146 15.85 -37.46 -34.13
N ALA A 147 15.90 -38.73 -33.70
CA ALA A 147 17.01 -39.30 -32.95
C ALA A 147 18.15 -39.68 -33.90
N GLY A 148 18.64 -38.70 -34.68
CA GLY A 148 19.95 -38.79 -35.29
C GLY A 148 21.03 -39.15 -34.23
N PRO A 149 22.20 -39.67 -34.64
CA PRO A 149 23.18 -40.24 -33.72
C PRO A 149 23.50 -39.23 -32.63
N LEU A 150 23.06 -39.52 -31.39
CA LEU A 150 23.42 -38.73 -30.22
C LEU A 150 24.96 -38.65 -30.19
N PRO A 151 25.56 -37.46 -30.26
CA PRO A 151 27.00 -37.34 -30.17
C PRO A 151 27.42 -37.92 -28.83
N THR A 152 28.36 -38.87 -28.86
CA THR A 152 29.01 -39.38 -27.65
C THR A 152 29.66 -38.19 -26.97
N VAL A 153 29.16 -37.82 -25.78
CA VAL A 153 29.77 -36.80 -24.95
C VAL A 153 31.21 -37.26 -24.68
N PRO A 154 32.26 -36.48 -25.01
CA PRO A 154 33.60 -36.84 -24.63
C PRO A 154 33.70 -36.87 -23.10
N ASP A 155 34.07 -38.03 -22.53
CA ASP A 155 34.56 -38.16 -21.16
C ASP A 155 35.88 -37.39 -21.02
N THR A 156 35.78 -36.07 -21.00
CA THR A 156 36.86 -35.18 -20.57
C THR A 156 36.47 -34.69 -19.18
N GLU A 157 37.15 -35.23 -18.16
CA GLU A 157 37.11 -34.66 -16.81
C GLU A 157 37.47 -33.17 -16.91
N LEU A 158 36.46 -32.32 -16.69
CA LEU A 158 36.64 -30.88 -16.60
C LEU A 158 37.47 -30.57 -15.34
N PRO A 159 38.51 -29.73 -15.42
CA PRO A 159 39.32 -29.39 -14.27
C PRO A 159 38.44 -28.74 -13.18
N GLU A 160 38.59 -29.21 -11.94
CA GLU A 160 37.93 -28.63 -10.76
C GLU A 160 38.31 -27.16 -10.62
N GLN A 161 37.42 -26.29 -11.10
CA GLN A 161 37.51 -24.87 -10.86
C GLN A 161 36.97 -24.63 -9.44
N GLN A 162 37.87 -24.29 -8.52
CA GLN A 162 37.52 -23.90 -7.15
C GLN A 162 36.49 -22.77 -7.21
N VAL A 163 35.24 -23.10 -6.88
CA VAL A 163 34.18 -22.12 -6.69
C VAL A 163 34.42 -21.47 -5.34
N GLU A 164 34.92 -20.23 -5.38
CA GLU A 164 34.94 -19.33 -4.24
C GLU A 164 33.48 -19.07 -3.83
N GLU A 165 33.08 -19.53 -2.65
CA GLU A 165 31.73 -19.35 -2.13
C GLU A 165 31.46 -17.87 -1.85
N GLU A 166 30.79 -17.19 -2.79
CA GLU A 166 30.06 -15.97 -2.45
C GLU A 166 28.84 -16.32 -1.57
N PRO A 167 28.61 -15.59 -0.46
CA PRO A 167 27.53 -15.92 0.47
C PRO A 167 26.17 -15.60 -0.17
N GLN A 168 25.38 -16.64 -0.46
CA GLN A 168 24.01 -16.49 -0.90
C GLN A 168 23.12 -15.90 0.22
N PRO A 169 22.21 -14.96 -0.09
CA PRO A 169 21.27 -14.44 0.89
C PRO A 169 20.26 -15.52 1.32
N SER A 170 20.20 -15.70 2.63
CA SER A 170 19.41 -16.65 3.42
C SER A 170 17.97 -16.89 2.93
N ARG A 171 17.71 -18.14 2.55
CA ARG A 171 16.40 -18.77 2.31
C ARG A 171 15.71 -19.08 3.64
N VAL A 172 15.27 -18.06 4.39
CA VAL A 172 14.60 -18.27 5.70
C VAL A 172 13.09 -18.02 5.66
N LYS A 173 12.52 -17.38 4.64
CA LYS A 173 11.10 -16.98 4.68
C LYS A 173 10.06 -18.04 4.27
N GLN A 174 10.47 -19.25 3.87
CA GLN A 174 9.51 -20.24 3.34
C GLN A 174 9.05 -21.31 4.33
N LYS A 175 9.73 -21.48 5.49
CA LYS A 175 9.33 -22.49 6.49
C LYS A 175 8.30 -22.03 7.51
N GLU A 176 8.11 -20.73 7.73
CA GLU A 176 7.15 -20.24 8.74
C GLU A 176 5.69 -20.23 8.27
N ARG A 177 5.41 -20.23 6.96
CA ARG A 177 4.02 -20.25 6.45
C ARG A 177 3.36 -21.63 6.47
N GLN A 178 4.13 -22.73 6.51
CA GLN A 178 3.57 -24.07 6.55
C GLN A 178 3.27 -24.57 7.97
N ALA A 179 3.85 -23.96 9.01
CA ALA A 179 3.61 -24.35 10.40
C ALA A 179 2.34 -23.75 11.03
N MET A 180 1.76 -22.67 10.47
CA MET A 180 0.53 -22.06 11.00
C MET A 180 -0.78 -22.57 10.37
N LEU A 181 -0.71 -23.44 9.35
CA LEU A 181 -1.89 -24.06 8.73
C LEU A 181 -2.19 -25.48 9.25
N ALA A 182 -1.37 -25.98 10.18
CA ALA A 182 -1.53 -27.27 10.82
C ALA A 182 -1.41 -27.12 12.35
N SER A 183 -2.31 -26.35 12.96
CA SER A 183 -2.61 -26.36 14.40
C SER A 183 -4.06 -26.00 14.61
#